data_AF-A0A351GIJ9-F1
#
_entry.id   AF-A0A351GIJ9-F1
#
_cell.length_a   1.000
_cell.length_b   1.000
_cell.length_c   1.000
_cell.angle_alpha   90.00
_cell.angle_beta   90.00
_cell.angle_gamma   90.00
#
_symmetry.space_group_name_H-M   'P 1'
#
loop_
_entity.id
_entity.type
_entity.pdbx_description
1 polymer ?
#
loop_
_entity_poly.entity_id
_entity_poly.type
_entity_poly.pdbx_seq_one_letter_code
_entity_poly.pdbx_strand_id
1 'polypeptide(L)' 'MSNRNYQTCKLIKNRIDLYLYEMATLFANLGTDSTLEEIQNAYKRENEYIDKIAELDPDKALSIRPYAN' A
#
# COMPACT_ATOMS: atom_id res chain seq x y z
N MET A 1 22.01 14.75 0.07
CA MET A 1 21.98 14.51 -1.38
C MET A 1 21.46 13.10 -1.62
N SER A 2 20.19 12.95 -2.02
CA SER A 2 19.58 11.63 -2.22
C SER A 2 20.16 10.98 -3.47
N ASN A 3 21.00 9.97 -3.26
CA ASN A 3 21.64 9.18 -4.29
C ASN A 3 20.59 8.25 -4.95
N ARG A 4 19.66 8.85 -5.72
CA ARG A 4 18.65 8.12 -6.50
C ARG A 4 19.36 7.43 -7.67
N ASN A 5 19.99 6.30 -7.40
CA ASN A 5 20.48 5.43 -8.45
C ASN A 5 19.29 4.62 -9.02
N TYR A 6 19.37 4.24 -10.30
CA TYR A 6 18.32 3.48 -10.99
C TYR A 6 17.94 2.17 -10.28
N GLN A 7 18.89 1.49 -9.66
CA GLN A 7 18.64 0.25 -8.90
C GLN A 7 17.84 0.51 -7.62
N THR A 8 18.13 1.57 -6.88
CA THR A 8 17.39 1.99 -5.68
C THR A 8 15.97 2.36 -6.06
N CYS A 9 15.78 3.10 -7.17
CA CYS A 9 14.43 3.39 -7.69
C CYS A 9 13.68 2.13 -8.15
N LYS A 10 14.36 1.16 -8.78
CA LYS A 10 13.73 -0.11 -9.20
C LYS A 10 13.35 -0.98 -8.00
N LEU A 11 14.22 -1.05 -6.98
CA LEU A 11 13.95 -1.79 -5.74
C LEU A 11 12.81 -1.16 -4.95
N ILE A 12 12.76 0.17 -4.86
CA ILE A 12 11.66 0.90 -4.23
C ILE A 12 10.35 0.63 -4.98
N LYS A 13 10.35 0.73 -6.32
CA LYS A 13 9.16 0.41 -7.13
C LYS A 13 8.68 -1.02 -6.93
N ASN A 14 9.57 -2.01 -6.95
CA ASN A 14 9.19 -3.41 -6.69
C ASN A 14 8.57 -3.61 -5.31
N ARG A 15 9.05 -2.91 -4.28
CA ARG A 15 8.46 -2.97 -2.94
C ARG A 15 7.08 -2.35 -2.89
N ILE A 16 6.90 -1.20 -3.55
CA ILE A 16 5.59 -0.53 -3.65
C ILE A 16 4.62 -1.43 -4.41
N ASP A 17 5.01 -2.00 -5.55
CA ASP A 17 4.18 -2.92 -6.32
C ASP A 17 3.81 -4.16 -5.51
N LEU A 18 4.73 -4.71 -4.71
CA LEU A 18 4.43 -5.82 -3.81
C LEU A 18 3.37 -5.42 -2.77
N TYR A 19 3.50 -4.26 -2.13
CA TYR A 19 2.50 -3.80 -1.16
C TYR A 19 1.14 -3.56 -1.81
N LEU A 20 1.10 -3.00 -3.02
CA LEU A 20 -0.13 -2.82 -3.80
C LEU A 20 -0.77 -4.17 -4.16
N TYR A 21 0.03 -5.17 -4.51
CA TYR A 21 -0.44 -6.52 -4.80
C TYR A 21 -1.02 -7.20 -3.56
N GLU A 22 -0.36 -7.10 -2.41
CA GLU A 22 -0.85 -7.63 -1.13
C GLU A 22 -2.17 -6.97 -0.72
N MET A 23 -2.30 -5.65 -0.90
CA MET A 23 -3.55 -4.92 -0.67
C MET A 23 -4.67 -5.42 -1.58
N ALA A 24 -4.42 -5.52 -2.89
CA ALA A 24 -5.41 -6.02 -3.85
C ALA A 24 -5.85 -7.45 -3.50
N THR A 25 -4.92 -8.29 -3.04
CA THR A 25 -5.19 -9.67 -2.62
C THR A 25 -6.03 -9.70 -1.33
N LEU A 26 -5.76 -8.82 -0.37
CA LEU A 26 -6.57 -8.68 0.86
C LEU A 26 -8.04 -8.41 0.52
N PHE A 27 -8.31 -7.45 -0.37
CA PHE A 27 -9.67 -7.13 -0.78
C PHE A 27 -10.29 -8.17 -1.72
N ALA A 28 -9.49 -8.85 -2.55
CA ALA A 28 -9.99 -9.94 -3.38
C ALA A 28 -10.44 -11.16 -2.56
N ASN A 29 -9.81 -11.38 -1.39
CA ASN A 29 -10.22 -12.43 -0.45
C ASN A 29 -11.35 -11.98 0.50
N LEU A 30 -11.64 -10.68 0.58
CA LEU A 30 -12.81 -10.16 1.27
C LEU A 30 -14.04 -10.30 0.37
N GLY A 31 -14.78 -11.39 0.57
CA GLY A 31 -16.01 -11.68 -0.15
C GLY A 31 -17.27 -11.32 0.64
N THR A 32 -18.42 -11.67 0.07
CA THR A 32 -19.76 -11.57 0.69
C THR A 32 -19.89 -12.30 2.03
N ASP A 33 -19.04 -13.27 2.31
CA ASP A 33 -19.01 -14.04 3.56
C ASP A 33 -18.10 -13.42 4.63
N SER A 34 -17.39 -12.33 4.31
CA SER A 34 -16.49 -11.67 5.26
C SER A 34 -17.27 -10.86 6.29
N THR A 35 -16.90 -11.06 7.55
CA THR A 35 -17.45 -10.33 8.68
C THR A 35 -17.02 -8.86 8.66
N LEU A 36 -17.80 -7.99 9.32
CA LEU A 36 -17.43 -6.58 9.49
C LEU A 36 -16.05 -6.42 10.14
N GLU A 37 -15.67 -7.35 11.01
CA GLU A 37 -14.37 -7.36 11.69
C GLU A 37 -13.22 -7.67 10.72
N GLU A 38 -13.40 -8.60 9.78
CA GLU A 38 -12.43 -8.88 8.71
C GLU A 38 -12.30 -7.70 7.75
N ILE A 39 -13.42 -7.07 7.40
CA ILE A 39 -13.44 -5.86 6.57
C ILE A 39 -12.65 -4.74 7.27
N GLN A 40 -12.92 -4.48 8.56
CA GLN A 40 -12.16 -3.49 9.33
C GLN A 40 -10.67 -3.83 9.43
N ASN A 41 -10.34 -5.10 9.67
CA ASN A 41 -8.95 -5.55 9.71
C ASN A 41 -8.23 -5.37 8.37
N ALA A 42 -8.92 -5.57 7.24
CA ALA A 42 -8.35 -5.32 5.93
C ALA A 42 -8.12 -3.82 5.68
N TYR A 43 -9.06 -2.95 6.03
CA TYR A 43 -8.85 -1.49 5.94
C TYR A 43 -7.73 -1.00 6.86
N LYS A 44 -7.57 -1.62 8.04
CA LYS A 44 -6.43 -1.33 8.92
C LYS A 44 -5.11 -1.74 8.27
N ARG A 45 -5.04 -2.95 7.70
CA ARG A 45 -3.84 -3.43 6.98
C ARG A 45 -3.54 -2.59 5.75
N GLU A 46 -4.56 -2.19 4.99
CA GLU A 46 -4.42 -1.27 3.87
C GLU A 46 -3.73 0.04 4.31
N ASN A 47 -4.18 0.66 5.41
CA ASN A 47 -3.54 1.86 5.93
C ASN A 47 -2.08 1.61 6.34
N GLU A 48 -1.78 0.48 6.99
CA GLU A 48 -0.41 0.11 7.34
C GLU A 48 0.50 -0.06 6.10
N TYR A 49 -0.04 -0.60 4.99
CA TYR A 49 0.70 -0.70 3.73
C TYR A 49 0.89 0.67 3.07
N ILE A 50 -0.13 1.53 3.09
CA ILE A 50 -0.02 2.90 2.58
C ILE A 50 1.03 3.70 3.36
N ASP A 51 1.09 3.56 4.68
CA ASP A 51 2.11 4.23 5.50
C ASP A 51 3.52 3.71 5.17
N LYS A 52 3.71 2.41 4.96
CA LYS A 52 4.99 1.84 4.47
C LYS A 52 5.36 2.35 3.08
N ILE A 53 4.37 2.55 2.20
CA ILE A 53 4.61 3.18 0.90
C ILE A 53 5.01 4.65 1.10
N ALA A 54 4.41 5.37 2.05
CA ALA A 54 4.73 6.76 2.34
C ALA A 54 6.17 6.95 2.86
N GLU A 55 6.69 6.00 3.63
CA GLU A 55 8.11 5.97 4.04
C GLU A 55 9.07 5.83 2.86
N LEU A 56 8.64 5.17 1.78
CA LEU A 56 9.45 4.91 0.59
C LEU A 56 9.29 6.00 -0.49
N ASP A 57 8.05 6.38 -0.76
CA ASP A 57 7.62 7.35 -1.75
C ASP A 57 6.34 8.07 -1.26
N PRO A 58 6.49 9.22 -0.56
CA PRO A 58 5.36 9.95 0.00
C PRO A 58 4.44 10.52 -1.08
N ASP A 59 4.97 10.84 -2.26
CA ASP A 59 4.20 11.36 -3.40
C ASP A 59 3.26 10.27 -3.94
N LYS A 60 3.78 9.04 -4.06
CA LYS A 60 2.99 7.88 -4.45
C LYS A 60 1.92 7.55 -3.40
N ALA A 61 2.26 7.61 -2.11
CA ALA A 61 1.30 7.37 -1.04
C ALA A 61 0.17 8.41 -1.04
N LEU A 62 0.47 9.70 -1.23
CA LEU A 62 -0.52 10.76 -1.36
C LEU A 62 -1.47 10.50 -2.54
N SER A 63 -0.95 10.02 -3.67
CA SER A 63 -1.77 9.67 -4.83
C SER A 63 -2.69 8.46 -4.61
N ILE A 64 -2.35 7.56 -3.69
CA ILE A 64 -3.13 6.34 -3.41
C ILE A 64 -4.13 6.57 -2.28
N ARG A 65 -3.82 7.45 -1.32
CA ARG A 65 -4.65 7.71 -0.14
C ARG A 65 -5.93 8.45 -0.56
N PRO A 66 -7.13 7.82 -0.55
CA PRO A 66 -8.34 8.43 -1.10
C PRO A 66 -8.88 9.61 -0.27
N TYR A 67 -8.48 9.70 1.00
CA TYR A 67 -9.11 10.55 2.01
C TYR A 67 -8.23 11.70 2.51
N ALA A 68 -7.08 11.95 1.88
CA ALA A 68 -6.26 13.13 2.17
C ALA A 68 -6.66 14.29 1.25
N ASN A 69 -7.82 14.91 1.52
CA ASN A 69 -8.15 16.25 1.02
C ASN A 69 -8.17 17.23 2.18
#